data_AF-A0A1X1XWZ0-F1
#
_entry.id   AF-A0A1X1XWZ0-F1
#
_cell.length_a   1.000
_cell.length_b   1.000
_cell.length_c   1.000
_cell.angle_alpha   90.00
_cell.angle_beta   90.00
_cell.angle_gamma   90.00
#
_symmetry.space_group_name_H-M   'P 1'
#
loop_
_entity.id
_entity.type
_entity.pdbx_description
1 polymer ?
#
loop_
_entity_poly.entity_id
_entity_poly.type
_entity_poly.pdbx_seq_one_letter_code
_entity_poly.pdbx_strand_id
1 'polypeptide(L)'
;MARTFDLAKESQRFKRELDELLNHTICDGISLKSIVTSTSPQRTVIGYRITKDNQDVTEGIPVTTGGRGARFYLGLSIRLVPDDKRTHLTVASSVMILATAADVADESNILLHYDYERGKEDYPEAHLQICASSDAWRDAGRRLDGRERLLERLHLPVGDRRFRPTLEDLIEFLIREKLAKPRRGWESAIEASRARFRDMQLKAAVRRYPDTAVSELERLGYTITRPRE
;
A
#
# COMPACT_ATOMS: atom_id res chain seq x y z
N MET A 1 28.80 13.02 -8.47
CA MET A 1 27.76 13.91 -7.92
C MET A 1 26.63 13.06 -7.38
N ALA A 2 26.25 13.21 -6.11
CA ALA A 2 25.09 12.50 -5.56
C ALA A 2 23.82 12.99 -6.28
N ARG A 3 22.98 12.06 -6.75
CA ARG A 3 21.73 12.39 -7.43
C ARG A 3 20.81 13.13 -6.44
N THR A 4 20.47 14.38 -6.74
CA THR A 4 19.47 15.13 -5.98
C THR A 4 18.13 14.41 -6.04
N PHE A 5 17.48 14.22 -4.90
CA PHE A 5 16.15 13.63 -4.81
C PHE A 5 15.12 14.53 -5.50
N ASP A 6 14.29 13.94 -6.34
CA ASP A 6 13.20 14.61 -7.05
C ASP A 6 11.91 13.84 -6.78
N LEU A 7 11.03 14.43 -5.95
CA LEU A 7 9.78 13.81 -5.54
C LEU A 7 8.90 13.43 -6.74
N ALA A 8 8.81 14.29 -7.74
CA ALA A 8 7.97 14.04 -8.91
C ALA A 8 8.52 12.86 -9.71
N LYS A 9 9.83 12.84 -9.97
CA LYS A 9 10.48 11.77 -10.73
C LYS A 9 10.43 10.42 -10.01
N GLU A 10 10.70 10.39 -8.72
CA GLU A 10 10.66 9.15 -7.92
C GLU A 10 9.22 8.65 -7.75
N SER A 11 8.24 9.54 -7.58
CA SER A 11 6.82 9.15 -7.53
C SER A 11 6.33 8.59 -8.86
N GLN A 12 6.75 9.17 -9.99
CA GLN A 12 6.42 8.65 -11.32
C GLN A 12 7.03 7.28 -11.56
N ARG A 13 8.23 7.01 -11.04
CA ARG A 13 8.83 5.67 -11.08
C ARG A 13 7.99 4.68 -10.28
N PHE A 14 7.67 4.99 -9.03
CA PHE A 14 6.88 4.12 -8.18
C PHE A 14 5.48 3.84 -8.77
N LYS A 15 4.85 4.86 -9.36
CA LYS A 15 3.61 4.72 -10.12
C LYS A 15 3.74 3.71 -11.26
N ARG A 16 4.81 3.75 -12.05
CA ARG A 16 5.02 2.80 -13.16
C ARG A 16 5.16 1.37 -12.66
N GLU A 17 5.85 1.17 -11.54
CA GLU A 17 5.99 -0.15 -10.92
C GLU A 17 4.62 -0.73 -10.52
N LEU A 18 3.69 0.11 -10.03
CA LEU A 18 2.31 -0.30 -9.71
C LEU A 18 1.46 -0.57 -10.97
N ASP A 19 1.57 0.26 -12.01
CA ASP A 19 0.89 0.02 -13.29
C ASP A 19 1.35 -1.32 -13.88
N GLU A 20 2.66 -1.58 -13.88
CA GLU A 20 3.24 -2.83 -14.37
C GLU A 20 2.73 -4.01 -13.56
N LEU A 21 2.73 -3.94 -12.23
CA LEU A 21 2.21 -5.00 -11.37
C LEU A 21 0.75 -5.32 -11.70
N LEU A 22 -0.13 -4.31 -11.74
CA LEU A 22 -1.55 -4.50 -12.04
C LEU A 22 -1.76 -5.10 -13.43
N ASN A 23 -1.12 -4.54 -14.45
CA ASN A 23 -1.28 -4.97 -15.84
C ASN A 23 -0.61 -6.30 -16.17
N HIS A 24 0.36 -6.78 -15.39
CA HIS A 24 0.96 -8.11 -15.55
C HIS A 24 0.26 -9.18 -14.69
N THR A 25 -0.74 -8.81 -13.88
CA THR A 25 -1.44 -9.73 -12.99
C THR A 25 -2.93 -9.82 -13.30
N ILE A 26 -3.73 -8.84 -12.89
CA ILE A 26 -5.21 -8.94 -12.87
C ILE A 26 -5.94 -7.81 -13.60
N CYS A 27 -5.21 -6.88 -14.21
CA CYS A 27 -5.78 -5.75 -14.96
C CYS A 27 -5.37 -5.77 -16.44
N ASP A 28 -6.01 -4.90 -17.23
CA ASP A 28 -5.75 -4.72 -18.65
C ASP A 28 -5.72 -3.23 -19.03
N GLY A 29 -4.56 -2.77 -19.49
CA GLY A 29 -4.36 -1.40 -19.99
C GLY A 29 -4.62 -0.28 -18.96
N ILE A 30 -4.61 -0.58 -17.66
CA ILE A 30 -4.86 0.45 -16.65
C ILE A 30 -3.65 1.36 -16.52
N SER A 31 -3.89 2.61 -16.13
CA SER A 31 -2.81 3.51 -15.72
C SER A 31 -3.26 4.38 -14.58
N LEU A 32 -2.51 4.34 -13.48
CA LEU A 32 -2.70 5.23 -12.35
C LEU A 32 -2.30 6.66 -12.73
N LYS A 33 -2.60 7.61 -11.84
CA LYS A 33 -2.10 8.99 -11.90
C LYS A 33 -1.14 9.22 -10.74
N SER A 34 -0.24 10.18 -10.91
CA SER A 34 0.70 10.63 -9.89
C SER A 34 0.67 12.14 -9.88
N ILE A 35 -0.03 12.72 -8.89
CA ILE A 35 -0.31 14.15 -8.78
C ILE A 35 0.55 14.74 -7.68
N VAL A 36 1.49 15.62 -8.04
CA VAL A 36 2.25 16.42 -7.07
C VAL A 36 1.37 17.59 -6.64
N THR A 37 1.16 17.73 -5.33
CA THR A 37 0.37 18.83 -4.78
C THR A 37 1.14 20.14 -4.83
N SER A 38 0.43 21.24 -5.05
CA SER A 38 0.99 22.60 -4.98
C SER A 38 1.25 23.08 -3.54
N THR A 39 0.75 22.37 -2.53
CA THR A 39 0.91 22.73 -1.12
C THR A 39 2.34 22.54 -0.61
N SER A 40 2.74 23.33 0.39
CA SER A 40 3.99 23.14 1.13
C SER A 40 3.73 22.49 2.49
N PRO A 41 4.46 21.42 2.89
CA PRO A 41 5.47 20.72 2.08
C PRO A 41 4.83 19.96 0.91
N GLN A 42 5.58 19.81 -0.18
CA GLN A 42 5.13 19.05 -1.35
C GLN A 42 4.93 17.57 -1.00
N ARG A 43 3.82 17.01 -1.47
CA ARG A 43 3.50 15.59 -1.45
C ARG A 43 3.03 15.14 -2.83
N THR A 44 3.07 13.84 -3.08
CA THR A 44 2.46 13.23 -4.25
C THR A 44 1.32 12.31 -3.82
N VAL A 45 0.22 12.30 -4.55
CA VAL A 45 -0.82 11.27 -4.44
C VAL A 45 -0.80 10.42 -5.70
N ILE A 46 -0.70 9.11 -5.52
CA ILE A 46 -0.91 8.12 -6.58
C ILE A 46 -2.29 7.49 -6.38
N GLY A 47 -3.08 7.42 -7.44
CA GLY A 47 -4.41 6.81 -7.40
C GLY A 47 -4.99 6.59 -8.79
N TYR A 48 -6.14 5.93 -8.87
CA TYR A 48 -6.84 5.69 -10.13
C TYR A 48 -7.83 6.81 -10.42
N ARG A 49 -7.81 7.34 -11.65
CA ARG A 49 -8.69 8.43 -12.14
C ARG A 49 -8.76 9.71 -11.30
N ILE A 50 -7.87 9.89 -10.32
CA ILE A 50 -7.70 11.15 -9.60
C ILE A 50 -7.27 12.29 -10.51
N THR A 51 -7.62 13.51 -10.11
CA THR A 51 -7.26 14.77 -10.77
C THR A 51 -6.49 15.69 -9.82
N LYS A 52 -6.13 16.90 -10.27
CA LYS A 52 -5.52 17.90 -9.38
C LYS A 52 -6.52 18.39 -8.33
N ASP A 53 -7.78 18.53 -8.72
CA ASP A 53 -8.85 19.12 -7.91
C ASP A 53 -9.53 18.08 -7.02
N ASN A 54 -9.52 16.81 -7.41
CA ASN A 54 -10.03 15.71 -6.61
C ASN A 54 -9.02 14.55 -6.56
N GLN A 55 -8.48 14.29 -5.37
CA GLN A 55 -7.47 13.25 -5.12
C GLN A 55 -8.03 12.10 -4.28
N ASP A 56 -9.35 12.08 -4.07
CA ASP A 56 -10.03 11.06 -3.29
C ASP A 56 -10.19 9.75 -4.07
N VAL A 57 -10.28 8.64 -3.35
CA VAL A 57 -10.49 7.31 -3.94
C VAL A 57 -11.98 7.13 -4.17
N THR A 58 -12.47 7.59 -5.31
CA THR A 58 -13.90 7.47 -5.67
C THR A 58 -14.15 6.40 -6.73
N GLU A 59 -13.21 6.22 -7.66
CA GLU A 59 -13.35 5.25 -8.75
C GLU A 59 -12.39 4.06 -8.58
N GLY A 60 -12.95 2.86 -8.66
CA GLY A 60 -12.23 1.61 -8.52
C GLY A 60 -11.56 1.15 -9.81
N ILE A 61 -10.36 0.57 -9.67
CA ILE A 61 -9.62 -0.10 -10.74
C ILE A 61 -10.33 -1.43 -11.04
N PRO A 62 -10.80 -1.67 -12.27
CA PRO A 62 -11.50 -2.91 -12.59
C PRO A 62 -10.55 -4.11 -12.53
N VAL A 63 -10.93 -5.14 -11.79
CA VAL A 63 -10.22 -6.43 -11.76
C VAL A 63 -10.71 -7.30 -12.93
N THR A 64 -10.03 -7.17 -14.08
CA THR A 64 -10.33 -7.93 -15.29
C THR A 64 -9.15 -7.94 -16.27
N THR A 65 -8.94 -9.06 -16.96
CA THR A 65 -7.88 -9.23 -17.97
C THR A 65 -8.42 -9.23 -19.41
N GLY A 66 -9.66 -8.77 -19.64
CA GLY A 66 -10.28 -8.89 -20.97
C GLY A 66 -11.53 -8.03 -21.21
N GLY A 67 -11.62 -6.86 -20.57
CA GLY A 67 -12.64 -5.84 -20.83
C GLY A 67 -14.11 -6.19 -20.53
N ARG A 68 -14.44 -7.46 -20.22
CA ARG A 68 -15.80 -7.86 -19.79
C ARG A 68 -15.94 -7.79 -18.28
N GLY A 69 -17.14 -7.36 -17.85
CA GLY A 69 -17.59 -7.02 -16.49
C GLY A 69 -16.70 -7.46 -15.34
N ALA A 70 -15.99 -6.50 -14.75
CA ALA A 70 -15.27 -6.71 -13.51
C ALA A 70 -16.28 -6.96 -12.37
N ARG A 71 -16.08 -8.05 -11.62
CA ARG A 71 -16.87 -8.36 -10.42
C ARG A 71 -16.32 -7.67 -9.16
N PHE A 72 -15.04 -7.31 -9.23
CA PHE A 72 -14.31 -6.68 -8.15
C PHE A 72 -13.58 -5.47 -8.67
N TYR A 73 -13.41 -4.51 -7.77
CA TYR A 73 -12.72 -3.26 -8.03
C TYR A 73 -11.74 -2.99 -6.90
N LEU A 74 -10.58 -2.43 -7.25
CA LEU A 74 -9.58 -1.99 -6.29
C LEU A 74 -9.61 -0.48 -6.13
N GLY A 75 -9.87 0.01 -4.94
CA GLY A 75 -9.57 1.40 -4.59
C GLY A 75 -8.11 1.52 -4.17
N LEU A 76 -7.40 2.53 -4.67
CA LEU A 76 -5.99 2.74 -4.36
C LEU A 76 -5.67 4.23 -4.21
N SER A 77 -5.16 4.61 -3.04
CA SER A 77 -4.48 5.90 -2.84
C SER A 77 -3.20 5.70 -2.07
N ILE A 78 -2.11 6.26 -2.57
CA ILE A 78 -0.81 6.25 -1.90
C ILE A 78 -0.29 7.67 -1.84
N ARG A 79 -0.06 8.17 -0.62
CA ARG A 79 0.54 9.47 -0.36
C ARG A 79 2.03 9.32 -0.14
N LEU A 80 2.82 10.03 -0.94
CA LEU A 80 4.27 10.00 -0.93
C LEU A 80 4.83 11.35 -0.52
N VAL A 81 5.90 11.31 0.27
CA VAL A 81 6.66 12.46 0.73
C VAL A 81 8.17 12.15 0.65
N PRO A 82 9.05 13.16 0.63
CA PRO A 82 10.46 12.93 0.92
C PRO A 82 10.65 12.41 2.35
N ASP A 83 11.67 11.60 2.59
CA ASP A 83 12.13 11.32 3.96
C ASP A 83 12.72 12.58 4.62
N ASP A 84 12.99 12.53 5.93
CA ASP A 84 13.48 13.67 6.72
C ASP A 84 14.77 14.29 6.13
N LYS A 85 15.63 13.43 5.55
CA LYS A 85 16.88 13.84 4.89
C LYS A 85 16.69 14.26 3.43
N ARG A 86 15.49 14.16 2.87
CA ARG A 86 15.13 14.44 1.47
C ARG A 86 16.03 13.70 0.48
N THR A 87 16.29 12.44 0.76
CA THR A 87 17.12 11.53 -0.04
C THR A 87 16.33 10.35 -0.58
N HIS A 88 15.21 10.00 0.03
CA HIS A 88 14.39 8.84 -0.34
C HIS A 88 12.90 9.17 -0.38
N LEU A 89 12.17 8.42 -1.19
CA LEU A 89 10.72 8.44 -1.24
C LEU A 89 10.15 7.69 -0.04
N THR A 90 9.16 8.26 0.62
CA THR A 90 8.52 7.70 1.80
C THR A 90 7.00 7.64 1.59
N VAL A 91 6.41 6.48 1.86
CA VAL A 91 4.94 6.37 1.99
C VAL A 91 4.54 6.98 3.33
N ALA A 92 3.77 8.07 3.27
CA ALA A 92 3.16 8.71 4.42
C ALA A 92 1.85 8.00 4.79
N SER A 93 1.03 7.69 3.79
CA SER A 93 -0.16 6.87 3.96
C SER A 93 -0.48 6.08 2.70
N SER A 94 -1.22 4.98 2.86
CA SER A 94 -1.81 4.24 1.74
C SER A 94 -3.14 3.62 2.15
N VAL A 95 -4.07 3.60 1.21
CA VAL A 95 -5.39 2.96 1.32
C VAL A 95 -5.52 1.99 0.16
N MET A 96 -5.86 0.74 0.44
CA MET A 96 -6.11 -0.30 -0.55
C MET A 96 -7.46 -0.96 -0.26
N ILE A 97 -8.45 -0.68 -1.08
CA ILE A 97 -9.85 -1.13 -0.92
C ILE A 97 -10.11 -2.27 -1.87
N LEU A 98 -10.84 -3.29 -1.42
CA LEU A 98 -11.50 -4.27 -2.29
C LEU A 98 -13.01 -4.04 -2.24
N ALA A 99 -13.63 -3.85 -3.40
CA ALA A 99 -15.05 -3.54 -3.53
C ALA A 99 -15.75 -4.37 -4.61
N THR A 100 -17.08 -4.41 -4.57
CA THR A 100 -17.94 -5.11 -5.56
C THR A 100 -18.47 -4.21 -6.67
N ALA A 101 -18.29 -2.89 -6.56
CA ALA A 101 -18.71 -1.92 -7.56
C ALA A 101 -17.61 -0.90 -7.86
N ALA A 102 -17.75 -0.20 -9.00
CA ALA A 102 -16.80 0.80 -9.46
C ALA A 102 -16.78 2.05 -8.57
N ASP A 103 -17.92 2.38 -7.95
CA ASP A 103 -17.99 3.45 -6.94
C ASP A 103 -17.45 2.89 -5.62
N VAL A 104 -16.19 3.20 -5.35
CA VAL A 104 -15.47 2.77 -4.15
C VAL A 104 -15.54 3.81 -3.03
N ALA A 105 -16.22 4.95 -3.25
CA ALA A 105 -16.55 5.90 -2.19
C ALA A 105 -17.82 5.50 -1.44
N ASP A 106 -18.72 4.74 -2.07
CA ASP A 106 -19.86 4.12 -1.40
C ASP A 106 -19.40 2.93 -0.54
N GLU A 107 -19.34 3.15 0.78
CA GLU A 107 -18.91 2.15 1.77
C GLU A 107 -19.72 0.84 1.68
N SER A 108 -20.96 0.86 1.19
CA SER A 108 -21.79 -0.35 1.03
C SER A 108 -21.26 -1.32 -0.03
N ASN A 109 -20.39 -0.84 -0.93
CA ASN A 109 -19.72 -1.67 -1.94
C ASN A 109 -18.39 -2.24 -1.45
N ILE A 110 -17.87 -1.77 -0.31
CA ILE A 110 -16.57 -2.18 0.20
C ILE A 110 -16.69 -3.53 0.91
N LEU A 111 -15.73 -4.42 0.65
CA LEU A 111 -15.60 -5.71 1.33
C LEU A 111 -14.55 -5.65 2.43
N LEU A 112 -13.43 -5.00 2.15
CA LEU A 112 -12.34 -4.79 3.08
C LEU A 112 -11.44 -3.66 2.60
N HIS A 113 -10.62 -3.15 3.50
CA HIS A 113 -9.52 -2.26 3.16
C HIS A 113 -8.32 -2.42 4.08
N TYR A 114 -7.13 -2.35 3.46
CA TYR A 114 -5.87 -2.23 4.16
C TYR A 114 -5.46 -0.77 4.16
N ASP A 115 -5.30 -0.24 5.37
CA ASP A 115 -4.93 1.15 5.57
C ASP A 115 -3.58 1.23 6.28
N TYR A 116 -2.83 2.24 5.90
CA TYR A 116 -1.58 2.60 6.52
C TYR A 116 -1.46 4.11 6.66
N GLU A 117 -1.12 4.58 7.85
CA GLU A 117 -0.83 5.97 8.17
C GLU A 117 0.38 6.04 9.11
N ARG A 118 1.45 6.67 8.64
CA ARG A 118 2.70 6.80 9.38
C ARG A 118 2.52 7.73 10.59
N GLY A 119 3.01 7.30 11.75
CA GLY A 119 2.98 8.12 12.96
C GLY A 119 1.60 8.23 13.60
N LYS A 120 0.70 7.28 13.29
CA LYS A 120 -0.61 7.23 13.93
C LYS A 120 -0.50 6.71 15.37
N GLU A 121 -1.13 7.41 16.31
CA GLU A 121 -1.05 7.12 17.74
C GLU A 121 -2.30 6.39 18.29
N ASP A 122 -3.49 6.79 17.84
CA ASP A 122 -4.76 6.30 18.40
C ASP A 122 -5.10 4.84 18.02
N TYR A 123 -4.52 4.34 16.93
CA TYR A 123 -4.71 2.99 16.41
C TYR A 123 -3.49 2.55 15.59
N PRO A 124 -3.35 1.24 15.28
CA PRO A 124 -2.17 0.73 14.59
C PRO A 124 -1.88 1.46 13.28
N GLU A 125 -0.60 1.82 13.06
CA GLU A 125 -0.15 2.51 11.83
C GLU A 125 -0.59 1.75 10.57
N ALA A 126 -0.64 0.41 10.60
CA ALA A 126 -1.19 -0.41 9.53
C ALA A 126 -2.27 -1.34 10.09
N HIS A 127 -3.40 -1.43 9.40
CA HIS A 127 -4.51 -2.27 9.83
C HIS A 127 -5.39 -2.74 8.68
N LEU A 128 -6.18 -3.77 8.97
CA LEU A 128 -7.25 -4.30 8.13
C LEU A 128 -8.59 -3.91 8.76
N GLN A 129 -9.52 -3.46 7.92
CA GLN A 129 -10.93 -3.35 8.23
C GLN A 129 -11.72 -4.25 7.30
N ILE A 130 -12.73 -4.93 7.84
CA ILE A 130 -13.58 -5.87 7.11
C ILE A 130 -15.01 -5.35 7.16
N CYS A 131 -15.59 -5.10 5.98
CA CYS A 131 -16.97 -4.65 5.83
C CYS A 131 -17.89 -5.87 5.78
N ALA A 132 -18.16 -6.44 6.94
CA ALA A 132 -19.06 -7.57 7.12
C ALA A 132 -19.83 -7.45 8.44
N SER A 133 -20.92 -8.18 8.57
CA SER A 133 -21.69 -8.26 9.80
C SER A 133 -22.12 -9.70 10.11
N SER A 134 -22.16 -10.02 11.40
CA SER A 134 -22.75 -11.25 11.96
C SER A 134 -23.20 -10.97 13.39
N ASP A 135 -24.01 -11.84 13.99
CA ASP A 135 -24.41 -11.70 15.40
C ASP A 135 -23.19 -11.68 16.33
N ALA A 136 -22.22 -12.56 16.08
CA ALA A 136 -20.98 -12.61 16.85
C ALA A 136 -20.17 -11.29 16.75
N TRP A 137 -20.10 -10.68 15.57
CA TRP A 137 -19.41 -9.41 15.40
C TRP A 137 -20.18 -8.22 16.00
N ARG A 138 -21.51 -8.25 15.94
CA ARG A 138 -22.34 -7.26 16.66
C ARG A 138 -22.13 -7.36 18.16
N ASP A 139 -22.03 -8.58 18.69
CA ASP A 139 -21.77 -8.87 20.09
C ASP A 139 -20.40 -8.35 20.55
N ALA A 140 -19.35 -8.72 19.80
CA ALA A 140 -17.97 -8.27 20.02
C ALA A 140 -17.81 -6.75 19.88
N GLY A 141 -18.69 -6.09 19.11
CA GLY A 141 -18.74 -4.65 18.93
C GLY A 141 -19.20 -3.86 20.16
N ARG A 142 -19.71 -4.52 21.21
CA ARG A 142 -20.04 -3.86 22.49
C ARG A 142 -18.76 -3.62 23.29
N ARG A 143 -18.23 -2.40 23.21
CA ARG A 143 -16.94 -2.04 23.79
C ARG A 143 -17.05 -1.78 25.29
N LEU A 144 -15.90 -1.90 25.96
CA LEU A 144 -15.76 -1.63 27.40
C LEU A 144 -16.04 -0.18 27.81
N ASP A 145 -15.99 0.76 26.85
CA ASP A 145 -16.34 2.17 27.05
C ASP A 145 -17.85 2.45 26.91
N GLY A 146 -18.67 1.39 26.78
CA GLY A 146 -20.12 1.47 26.62
C GLY A 146 -20.57 1.88 25.22
N ARG A 147 -19.65 2.13 24.27
CA ARG A 147 -19.98 2.45 22.89
C ARG A 147 -20.06 1.20 22.03
N GLU A 148 -20.97 1.20 21.06
CA GLU A 148 -21.01 0.16 20.04
C GLU A 148 -20.13 0.52 18.86
N ARG A 149 -19.51 -0.49 18.25
CA ARG A 149 -18.68 -0.33 17.06
C ARG A 149 -18.84 -1.53 16.13
N LEU A 150 -19.21 -1.27 14.89
CA LEU A 150 -19.31 -2.30 13.84
C LEU A 150 -17.92 -2.81 13.46
N LEU A 151 -17.86 -4.05 12.93
CA LEU A 151 -16.61 -4.68 12.48
C LEU A 151 -15.85 -3.82 11.48
N GLU A 152 -16.55 -3.19 10.54
CA GLU A 152 -15.95 -2.30 9.53
C GLU A 152 -15.22 -1.11 10.14
N ARG A 153 -15.48 -0.76 11.40
CA ARG A 153 -14.79 0.31 12.12
C ARG A 153 -13.69 -0.22 13.04
N LEU A 154 -13.53 -1.54 13.21
CA LEU A 154 -12.48 -2.12 14.05
C LEU A 154 -11.17 -2.24 13.25
N HIS A 155 -10.10 -1.69 13.79
CA HIS A 155 -8.78 -1.73 13.16
C HIS A 155 -8.03 -2.99 13.60
N LEU A 156 -8.12 -4.06 12.83
CA LEU A 156 -7.35 -5.28 13.07
C LEU A 156 -5.88 -5.00 12.73
N PRO A 157 -4.95 -4.99 13.70
CA PRO A 157 -3.55 -4.71 13.39
C PRO A 157 -3.02 -5.73 12.38
N VAL A 158 -2.29 -5.24 11.40
CA VAL A 158 -1.46 -6.08 10.52
C VAL A 158 0.01 -5.81 10.87
N GLY A 159 0.95 -6.41 10.13
CA GLY A 159 2.37 -6.13 10.32
C GLY A 159 2.67 -4.62 10.40
N ASP A 160 3.80 -4.25 10.99
CA ASP A 160 4.16 -2.84 11.20
C ASP A 160 4.38 -2.07 9.87
N ARG A 161 4.81 -0.80 9.94
CA ARG A 161 5.11 0.01 8.75
C ARG A 161 6.04 -0.65 7.71
N ARG A 162 6.85 -1.65 8.07
CA ARG A 162 7.77 -2.37 7.16
C ARG A 162 7.24 -3.73 6.72
N PHE A 163 6.36 -4.35 7.51
CA PHE A 163 5.75 -5.65 7.24
C PHE A 163 4.25 -5.58 6.92
N ARG A 164 3.74 -4.38 6.65
CA ARG A 164 2.34 -4.15 6.27
C ARG A 164 1.99 -4.85 4.95
N PRO A 165 0.73 -5.24 4.76
CA PRO A 165 0.20 -5.73 3.49
C PRO A 165 0.50 -4.77 2.35
N THR A 166 0.76 -5.32 1.17
CA THR A 166 1.01 -4.58 -0.05
C THR A 166 -0.06 -4.91 -1.11
N LEU A 167 -0.02 -4.20 -2.25
CA LEU A 167 -0.97 -4.43 -3.34
C LEU A 167 -0.85 -5.87 -3.88
N GLU A 168 0.35 -6.43 -3.85
CA GLU A 168 0.66 -7.82 -4.17
C GLU A 168 -0.17 -8.80 -3.33
N ASP A 169 -0.41 -8.53 -2.05
CA ASP A 169 -1.14 -9.44 -1.17
C ASP A 169 -2.63 -9.48 -1.52
N LEU A 170 -3.23 -8.34 -1.90
CA LEU A 170 -4.60 -8.30 -2.43
C LEU A 170 -4.71 -9.02 -3.78
N ILE A 171 -3.75 -8.81 -4.67
CA ILE A 171 -3.73 -9.47 -5.99
C ILE A 171 -3.60 -10.99 -5.80
N GLU A 172 -2.64 -11.44 -4.98
CA GLU A 172 -2.42 -12.85 -4.71
C GLU A 172 -3.67 -13.48 -4.06
N PHE A 173 -4.29 -12.82 -3.07
CA PHE A 173 -5.56 -13.26 -2.48
C PHE A 173 -6.64 -13.48 -3.55
N LEU A 174 -6.89 -12.48 -4.40
CA LEU A 174 -7.92 -12.58 -5.45
C LEU A 174 -7.65 -13.74 -6.43
N ILE A 175 -6.39 -14.00 -6.77
CA ILE A 175 -6.03 -15.08 -7.69
C ILE A 175 -6.14 -16.45 -7.01
N ARG A 176 -5.55 -16.61 -5.82
CA ARG A 176 -5.48 -17.88 -5.09
C ARG A 176 -6.86 -18.37 -4.67
N GLU A 177 -7.74 -17.45 -4.29
CA GLU A 177 -9.14 -17.73 -3.97
C GLU A 177 -10.05 -17.81 -5.22
N LYS A 178 -9.48 -17.77 -6.42
CA LYS A 178 -10.21 -17.88 -7.71
C LYS A 178 -11.27 -16.80 -7.91
N LEU A 179 -11.07 -15.63 -7.30
CA LEU A 179 -11.93 -14.45 -7.42
C LEU A 179 -11.55 -13.58 -8.63
N ALA A 180 -10.32 -13.70 -9.11
CA ALA A 180 -9.83 -13.03 -10.32
C ALA A 180 -9.14 -14.01 -11.27
N LYS A 181 -9.27 -13.77 -12.58
CA LYS A 181 -8.50 -14.48 -13.60
C LYS A 181 -7.12 -13.83 -13.70
N PRO A 182 -6.02 -14.57 -13.47
CA PRO A 182 -4.69 -14.02 -13.62
C PRO A 182 -4.22 -14.01 -15.09
N ARG A 183 -3.21 -13.18 -15.37
CA ARG A 183 -2.36 -13.31 -16.56
C ARG A 183 -1.30 -14.38 -16.39
N ARG A 184 -0.77 -14.85 -17.52
CA ARG A 184 0.38 -15.76 -17.52
C ARG A 184 1.60 -15.08 -16.88
N GLY A 185 2.25 -15.76 -15.93
CA GLY A 185 3.45 -15.25 -15.26
C GLY A 185 3.18 -14.27 -14.12
N TRP A 186 1.94 -14.20 -13.62
CA TRP A 186 1.56 -13.32 -12.53
C TRP A 186 2.38 -13.57 -11.25
N GLU A 187 2.76 -14.83 -10.99
CA GLU A 187 3.56 -15.21 -9.82
C GLU A 187 4.90 -14.49 -9.83
N SER A 188 5.59 -14.49 -10.97
CA SER A 188 6.88 -13.82 -11.13
C SER A 188 6.74 -12.29 -11.02
N ALA A 189 5.64 -11.72 -11.50
CA ALA A 189 5.37 -10.29 -11.34
C ALA A 189 5.20 -9.90 -9.87
N ILE A 190 4.46 -10.71 -9.10
CA ILE A 190 4.28 -10.53 -7.66
C ILE A 190 5.60 -10.72 -6.91
N GLU A 191 6.33 -11.81 -7.17
CA GLU A 191 7.61 -12.07 -6.50
C GLU A 191 8.62 -10.95 -6.74
N ALA A 192 8.77 -10.51 -7.99
CA ALA A 192 9.68 -9.42 -8.33
C ALA A 192 9.30 -8.12 -7.63
N SER A 193 8.01 -7.81 -7.54
CA SER A 193 7.53 -6.61 -6.87
C SER A 193 7.70 -6.68 -5.35
N ARG A 194 7.33 -7.81 -4.73
CA ARG A 194 7.53 -8.08 -3.30
C ARG A 194 9.02 -8.07 -2.92
N ALA A 195 9.91 -8.58 -3.79
CA ALA A 195 11.36 -8.51 -3.58
C ALA A 195 11.85 -7.05 -3.53
N ARG A 196 11.45 -6.21 -4.50
CA ARG A 196 11.79 -4.77 -4.50
C ARG A 196 11.31 -4.07 -3.23
N PHE A 197 10.07 -4.35 -2.80
CA PHE A 197 9.53 -3.79 -1.56
C PHE A 197 10.36 -4.20 -0.36
N ARG A 198 10.65 -5.49 -0.19
CA ARG A 198 11.47 -6.02 0.92
C ARG A 198 12.87 -5.41 0.94
N ASP A 199 13.53 -5.31 -0.22
CA ASP A 199 14.84 -4.67 -0.33
C ASP A 199 14.81 -3.20 0.10
N MET A 200 13.77 -2.46 -0.29
CA MET A 200 13.61 -1.06 0.13
C MET A 200 13.37 -0.94 1.64
N GLN A 201 12.53 -1.81 2.22
CA GLN A 201 12.28 -1.83 3.66
C GLN A 201 13.54 -2.20 4.44
N LEU A 202 14.32 -3.19 3.97
CA LEU A 202 15.59 -3.59 4.58
C LEU A 202 16.60 -2.44 4.54
N LYS A 203 16.80 -1.80 3.38
CA LYS A 203 17.66 -0.62 3.27
C LYS A 203 17.22 0.50 4.22
N ALA A 204 15.92 0.74 4.35
CA ALA A 204 15.38 1.73 5.27
C ALA A 204 15.58 1.33 6.75
N ALA A 205 15.48 0.05 7.09
CA ALA A 205 15.75 -0.47 8.44
C ALA A 205 17.23 -0.30 8.80
N VAL A 206 18.14 -0.71 7.91
CA VAL A 206 19.61 -0.55 8.09
C VAL A 206 19.99 0.91 8.28
N ARG A 207 19.43 1.84 7.47
CA ARG A 207 19.69 3.28 7.65
C ARG A 207 19.21 3.83 9.00
N ARG A 208 18.16 3.25 9.57
CA ARG A 208 17.58 3.70 10.85
C ARG A 208 18.30 3.10 12.05
N TYR A 209 18.81 1.88 11.92
CA TYR A 209 19.46 1.12 12.98
C TYR A 209 20.82 0.56 12.50
N PRO A 210 21.77 1.43 12.12
CA PRO A 210 23.02 0.98 11.52
C PRO A 210 23.84 0.11 12.48
N ASP A 211 23.89 0.44 13.77
CA ASP A 211 24.66 -0.35 14.74
C ASP A 211 24.12 -1.77 14.91
N THR A 212 22.79 -1.93 14.92
CA THR A 212 22.15 -3.27 14.95
C THR A 212 22.52 -4.07 13.71
N ALA A 213 22.51 -3.44 12.53
CA ALA A 213 22.89 -4.12 11.29
C ALA A 213 24.38 -4.50 11.26
N VAL A 214 25.27 -3.60 11.73
CA VAL A 214 26.71 -3.86 11.83
C VAL A 214 26.99 -5.02 12.77
N SER A 215 26.38 -5.03 13.95
CA SER A 215 26.57 -6.09 14.95
C SER A 215 26.17 -7.46 14.41
N GLU A 216 25.06 -7.56 13.69
CA GLU A 216 24.63 -8.83 13.10
C GLU A 216 25.55 -9.27 11.95
N LEU A 217 26.02 -8.34 11.11
CA LEU A 217 26.99 -8.65 10.05
C LEU A 217 28.32 -9.14 10.62
N GLU A 218 28.83 -8.50 11.67
CA GLU A 218 30.04 -8.95 12.38
C GLU A 218 29.86 -10.35 12.97
N ARG A 219 28.69 -10.65 13.57
CA ARG A 219 28.34 -11.98 14.07
C ARG A 219 28.32 -13.05 12.99
N LEU A 220 27.91 -12.69 11.77
CA LEU A 220 27.93 -13.55 10.59
C LEU A 220 29.33 -13.72 9.97
N GLY A 221 30.36 -13.07 10.53
CA GLY A 221 31.75 -13.17 10.08
C GLY A 221 32.17 -12.13 9.05
N TYR A 222 31.37 -11.09 8.81
CA TYR A 222 31.76 -9.97 7.94
C TYR A 222 32.68 -9.00 8.69
N THR A 223 33.77 -8.60 8.04
CA THR A 223 34.59 -7.47 8.51
C THR A 223 33.99 -6.16 8.01
N ILE A 224 33.54 -5.30 8.93
CA ILE A 224 32.94 -4.00 8.61
C ILE A 224 33.92 -2.85 8.87
N THR A 225 34.14 -1.98 7.88
CA THR A 225 34.89 -0.73 8.08
C THR A 225 33.91 0.43 8.22
N ARG A 226 33.91 1.10 9.38
CA ARG A 226 33.06 2.26 9.64
C ARG A 226 33.53 3.47 8.81
N PRO A 227 32.63 4.35 8.35
CA PRO A 227 33.03 5.60 7.71
C PRO A 227 33.84 6.46 8.68
N ARG A 228 34.80 7.23 8.16
CA ARG A 228 35.56 8.21 8.96
C ARG A 228 34.61 9.35 9.37
N GLU A 229 34.75 9.81 10.61
CA GLU A 229 34.05 11.00 11.14
C GLU A 229 34.36 12.25 10.31
#